data_AF-A0A3N5MZT2-F1
#
_entry.id   AF-A0A3N5MZT2-F1
#
_cell.length_a   1.000
_cell.length_b   1.000
_cell.length_c   1.000
_cell.angle_alpha   90.00
_cell.angle_beta   90.00
_cell.angle_gamma   90.00
#
_symmetry.space_group_name_H-M   'P 1'
#
loop_
_entity.id
_entity.type
_entity.pdbx_description
1 polymer ?
#
loop_
_entity_poly.entity_id
_entity_poly.type
_entity_poly.pdbx_seq_one_letter_code
_entity_poly.pdbx_strand_id
1 'polypeptide(L)' 'MARTKGYPEALEKKLHDQRYTREDSNPEFTKNVKAIPRTSAHMCYQCGTCTGSCPSAPRSSYRIRNFM' A
#
# COMPACT_ATOMS: atom_id res chain seq x y z
N MET A 1 -19.94 -21.01 -8.15
CA MET A 1 -19.28 -20.46 -9.36
C MET A 1 -18.76 -19.07 -9.01
N ALA A 2 -17.46 -18.83 -9.09
CA ALA A 2 -16.90 -17.51 -8.83
C ALA A 2 -17.50 -16.53 -9.85
N ARG A 3 -18.16 -15.47 -9.38
CA ARG A 3 -18.65 -14.40 -10.25
C ARG A 3 -17.44 -13.66 -10.84
N THR A 4 -17.09 -13.97 -12.08
CA THR A 4 -16.10 -13.21 -12.85
C THR A 4 -16.69 -11.85 -13.20
N LYS A 5 -15.97 -10.76 -12.92
CA LYS A 5 -16.49 -9.39 -13.07
C LYS A 5 -16.41 -8.89 -14.52
N GLY A 6 -15.94 -9.72 -15.45
CA GLY A 6 -15.95 -9.44 -16.89
C GLY A 6 -14.87 -8.43 -17.30
N TYR A 7 -13.75 -8.38 -16.58
CA TYR A 7 -12.63 -7.53 -16.98
C TYR A 7 -11.89 -8.15 -18.18
N PRO A 8 -11.15 -7.34 -18.97
CA PRO A 8 -10.25 -7.86 -19.99
C PRO A 8 -9.28 -8.87 -19.38
N GLU A 9 -9.00 -9.96 -20.12
CA GLU A 9 -8.27 -11.14 -19.63
C GLU A 9 -6.93 -10.78 -18.94
N ALA A 10 -6.19 -9.84 -19.52
CA ALA A 10 -4.93 -9.36 -18.96
C ALA A 10 -5.09 -8.70 -17.59
N LEU A 11 -6.21 -8.01 -17.35
CA LEU A 11 -6.50 -7.35 -16.08
C LEU A 11 -7.00 -8.37 -15.04
N GLU A 12 -7.83 -9.35 -15.42
CA GLU A 12 -8.22 -10.41 -14.48
C GLU A 12 -7.01 -11.23 -14.02
N LYS A 13 -6.08 -11.56 -14.93
CA LYS A 13 -4.84 -12.24 -14.56
C LYS A 13 -3.99 -11.42 -13.58
N LYS A 14 -3.88 -10.10 -13.79
CA LYS A 14 -3.20 -9.19 -12.86
C LYS A 14 -3.92 -9.07 -11.51
N LEU A 15 -5.25 -9.01 -11.50
CA LEU A 15 -6.05 -8.92 -10.28
C LEU A 15 -6.01 -10.22 -9.46
N HIS A 16 -5.82 -11.37 -10.12
CA HIS A 16 -5.60 -12.65 -9.48
C HIS A 16 -4.18 -12.83 -8.94
N ASP A 17 -3.20 -12.09 -9.47
CA ASP A 17 -1.85 -12.11 -8.95
C ASP A 17 -1.79 -11.39 -7.60
N GLN A 18 -1.31 -12.10 -6.58
CA GLN A 18 -1.12 -11.56 -5.23
C GLN A 18 0.32 -11.11 -4.99
N ARG A 19 1.21 -11.27 -5.98
CA ARG A 19 2.63 -10.92 -5.85
C ARG A 19 2.84 -9.47 -6.24
N TYR A 20 3.63 -8.76 -5.44
CA TYR A 20 4.11 -7.43 -5.79
C TYR A 20 5.33 -7.55 -6.69
N THR A 21 5.23 -7.06 -7.93
CA THR A 21 6.34 -7.06 -8.88
C THR A 21 7.04 -5.69 -8.90
N ARG A 22 8.24 -5.64 -9.48
CA ARG A 22 8.94 -4.36 -9.66
C ARG A 22 8.21 -3.43 -10.62
N GLU A 23 7.47 -3.97 -11.59
CA GLU A 23 6.67 -3.17 -12.52
C GLU A 23 5.52 -2.42 -11.82
N ASP A 24 5.05 -2.93 -10.69
CA ASP A 24 4.03 -2.28 -9.85
C ASP A 24 4.61 -1.19 -8.94
N SER A 25 5.95 -1.05 -8.89
CA SER A 25 6.64 -0.06 -8.08
C SER A 25 6.82 1.26 -8.83
N ASN A 26 6.46 2.37 -8.18
CA ASN A 26 6.69 3.71 -8.71
C ASN A 26 7.78 4.42 -7.89
N PRO A 27 8.99 4.63 -8.43
CA PRO A 27 10.08 5.30 -7.72
C PRO A 27 9.81 6.78 -7.44
N GLU A 28 8.93 7.43 -8.21
CA GLU A 28 8.55 8.84 -8.02
C GLU A 28 7.55 9.03 -6.86
N PHE A 29 6.85 7.97 -6.46
CA PHE A 29 5.86 8.04 -5.37
C PHE A 29 6.50 8.58 -4.08
N THR A 30 7.64 8.03 -3.67
CA THR A 30 8.33 8.45 -2.44
C THR A 30 8.84 9.90 -2.53
N LYS A 31 9.19 10.37 -3.72
CA LYS A 31 9.63 11.77 -3.93
C LYS A 31 8.45 12.73 -3.78
N ASN A 32 7.30 12.41 -4.38
CA ASN A 32 6.08 13.19 -4.25
C ASN A 32 5.58 13.24 -2.80
N VAL A 33 5.61 12.10 -2.11
CA VAL A 33 5.24 12.00 -0.70
C VAL A 33 6.22 12.76 0.20
N LYS A 34 7.50 12.94 -0.16
CA LYS A 34 8.42 13.81 0.61
C LYS A 34 8.14 15.29 0.43
N ALA A 35 7.55 15.70 -0.70
CA ALA A 35 7.30 17.10 -1.01
C ALA A 35 6.06 17.69 -0.31
N ILE A 36 5.12 16.83 0.13
CA ILE A 36 3.81 17.25 0.64
C ILE A 36 3.79 17.50 2.17
N PRO A 37 4.28 16.58 3.04
CA PRO A 37 4.20 16.72 4.49
C PRO A 37 5.55 17.15 5.12
N ARG A 38 5.50 17.71 6.34
CA ARG A 38 6.68 17.98 7.18
C ARG A 38 7.24 16.75 7.90
N THR A 39 6.74 15.55 7.59
CA THR A 39 7.17 14.30 8.23
C THR A 39 8.18 13.57 7.36
N SER A 40 9.25 13.10 7.98
CA SER A 40 10.35 12.37 7.35
C SER A 40 10.00 10.89 7.16
N ALA A 41 9.21 10.56 6.13
CA ALA A 41 8.90 9.16 5.79
C ALA A 41 10.17 8.31 5.58
N HIS A 42 11.26 8.93 5.07
CA HIS A 42 12.55 8.28 4.88
C HIS A 42 13.27 7.83 6.16
N MET A 43 12.84 8.28 7.35
CA MET A 43 13.37 7.81 8.64
C MET A 43 12.61 6.59 9.17
N CYS A 44 11.51 6.17 8.52
CA CYS A 44 10.74 4.99 8.93
C CYS A 44 11.59 3.72 8.78
N TYR A 45 11.78 2.99 9.87
CA TYR A 45 12.44 1.68 9.89
C TYR A 45 11.45 0.53 10.15
N GLN A 46 10.16 0.76 9.89
CA GLN A 46 9.09 -0.26 10.01
C GLN A 46 8.91 -0.87 11.42
N CYS A 47 9.14 -0.10 12.50
CA CYS A 47 8.89 -0.56 13.87
C CYS A 47 7.42 -0.84 14.19
N GLY A 48 6.49 -0.17 13.50
CA GLY A 48 5.05 -0.38 13.67
C GLY A 48 4.39 0.35 14.85
N THR A 49 5.11 1.15 15.64
CA THR A 49 4.54 1.91 16.77
C THR A 49 3.33 2.76 16.35
N CYS A 50 3.42 3.44 15.21
CA CYS A 50 2.33 4.24 14.65
C CYS A 50 1.06 3.43 14.36
N THR A 51 1.21 2.13 14.04
CA THR A 51 0.07 1.24 13.80
C THR A 51 -0.59 0.82 15.11
N GLY A 52 0.20 0.53 16.15
CA GLY A 52 -0.32 0.20 17.48
C GLY A 52 -1.02 1.37 18.17
N SER A 53 -0.53 2.59 17.97
CA SER A 53 -1.13 3.79 18.56
C SER A 53 -2.40 4.26 17.85
N CYS A 54 -2.67 3.79 16.62
CA CYS A 54 -3.83 4.26 15.87
C CYS A 54 -5.13 3.59 16.36
N PRO A 55 -6.12 4.35 16.85
CA PRO A 55 -7.39 3.79 17.31
C PRO A 55 -8.19 3.12 16.18
N SER A 56 -7.93 3.48 14.93
CA SER A 56 -8.56 2.87 13.76
C SER A 56 -7.97 1.51 13.39
N ALA A 57 -6.73 1.22 13.79
CA ALA A 57 -6.05 -0.02 13.44
C ALA A 57 -6.78 -1.31 13.93
N PRO A 58 -7.27 -1.41 15.19
CA PRO A 58 -7.99 -2.61 15.63
C PRO A 58 -9.37 -2.79 14.97
N ARG A 59 -9.95 -1.74 14.39
CA ARG A 59 -11.31 -1.77 13.81
C ARG A 59 -11.33 -1.73 12.28
N SER A 60 -10.17 -1.79 11.64
CA SER A 60 -10.06 -1.72 10.17
C SER A 60 -8.81 -2.42 9.67
N SER A 61 -8.70 -2.60 8.35
CA SER A 61 -7.47 -3.03 7.68
C SER A 61 -6.41 -1.92 7.56
N TYR A 62 -6.68 -0.71 8.07
CA TYR A 62 -5.80 0.43 7.93
C TYR A 62 -4.52 0.27 8.78
N ARG A 63 -3.35 0.32 8.13
CA ARG A 63 -2.04 0.16 8.78
C ARG A 63 -1.14 1.31 8.34
N ILE A 64 -0.90 2.27 9.24
CA ILE A 64 -0.11 3.48 8.95
C ILE A 64 1.27 3.11 8.42
N ARG A 65 1.89 2.05 8.98
CA ARG A 65 3.23 1.63 8.54
C ARG A 65 3.31 1.24 7.07
N ASN A 66 2.21 0.84 6.43
CA ASN A 66 2.22 0.43 5.02
C ASN A 66 2.30 1.62 4.07
N PHE A 67 2.11 2.85 4.57
CA PHE A 67 2.17 4.08 3.79
C PHE A 67 3.45 4.90 4.04
N MET A 68 4.30 4.45 4.97
CA MET A 68 5.55 5.10 5.39
C MET A 68 6.77 4.35 4.89
#